data_AF-A0A409XS55-F1
#
_entry.id   AF-A0A409XS55-F1
#
_cell.length_a   1.000
_cell.length_b   1.000
_cell.length_c   1.000
_cell.angle_alpha   90.00
_cell.angle_beta   90.00
_cell.angle_gamma   90.00
#
_symmetry.space_group_name_H-M   'P 1'
#
loop_
_entity.id
_entity.type
_entity.pdbx_description
1 polymer ?
#
loop_
_entity_poly.entity_id
_entity_poly.type
_entity_poly.pdbx_seq_one_letter_code
_entity_poly.pdbx_strand_id
1 'polypeptide(L)'
;MSGVITGIPNCPESTPNLEALVESTIAAFEILSPWCMLQSRSEAARLIKIQAHSYAKAINLTITAAQDGYNITQDVLRYVQLSPSFDETRRHEYWKNMVGYAVRGRENAVKAQNEFRNLIRNAKKDANTSCENVGCTELDALKRDIKTLEKFNDNVSAFVAWWNVLELDYNAQQTRSSSLQTNYNYYRDASVVKNWEKLKEKYVDYTCEKIQEFIDSNPEFLAILREPESEGLERKKRTPFYFRFFTYA
;
A
#
# COMPACT_ATOMS: atom_id res chain seq x y z
N MET A 1 14.55 -31.14 31.09
CA MET A 1 14.79 -29.76 30.64
C MET A 1 13.71 -29.42 29.63
N SER A 2 12.66 -28.73 30.06
CA SER A 2 11.59 -28.28 29.18
C SER A 2 12.09 -27.07 28.41
N GLY A 3 12.34 -27.24 27.11
CA GLY A 3 12.62 -26.12 26.22
C GLY A 3 11.37 -25.25 26.15
N VAL A 4 11.47 -24.01 26.65
CA VAL A 4 10.43 -23.00 26.49
C VAL A 4 10.41 -22.67 25.00
N ILE A 5 9.41 -23.18 24.28
CA ILE A 5 9.17 -22.86 22.87
C ILE A 5 8.67 -21.41 22.83
N THR A 6 9.57 -20.45 22.62
CA THR A 6 9.28 -19.02 22.42
C THR A 6 8.77 -18.75 21.00
N GLY A 7 7.90 -19.61 20.48
CA GLY A 7 7.48 -19.64 19.08
C GLY A 7 6.04 -19.16 18.85
N ILE A 8 5.60 -18.12 19.57
CA ILE A 8 4.26 -17.55 19.46
C ILE A 8 4.36 -16.24 18.68
N PRO A 9 3.44 -15.92 17.75
CA PRO A 9 3.57 -14.76 16.88
C PRO A 9 3.38 -13.51 17.72
N ASN A 10 4.42 -12.68 17.80
CA ASN A 10 4.25 -11.37 18.37
C ASN A 10 3.41 -10.52 17.41
N CYS A 11 2.52 -9.66 17.92
CA CYS A 11 2.20 -8.46 17.16
C CYS A 11 3.55 -7.85 16.74
N PRO A 12 3.84 -7.68 15.42
CA PRO A 12 5.18 -7.29 15.00
C PRO A 12 5.57 -6.05 15.80
N GLU A 13 6.67 -6.13 16.55
CA GLU A 13 7.09 -5.02 17.43
C GLU A 13 7.21 -3.70 16.64
N SER A 14 7.43 -3.81 15.33
CA SER A 14 7.26 -2.75 14.35
C SER A 14 5.86 -2.76 13.75
N THR A 15 4.93 -1.97 14.32
CA THR A 15 3.70 -1.60 13.60
C THR A 15 4.06 -0.73 12.38
N PRO A 16 3.35 -0.84 11.25
CA PRO A 16 3.62 0.02 10.11
C PRO A 16 3.36 1.47 10.50
N ASN A 17 4.19 2.39 10.00
CA ASN A 17 3.97 3.82 10.19
C ASN A 17 2.88 4.31 9.22
N LEU A 18 1.62 4.05 9.57
CA LEU A 18 0.46 4.41 8.76
C LEU A 18 0.29 5.92 8.62
N GLU A 19 0.71 6.70 9.62
CA GLU A 19 0.68 8.17 9.56
C GLU A 19 1.62 8.69 8.47
N ALA A 20 2.88 8.24 8.44
CA ALA A 20 3.81 8.57 7.36
C ALA A 20 3.30 8.08 6.00
N LEU A 21 2.62 6.93 5.96
CA LEU A 21 1.98 6.44 4.74
C LEU A 21 0.85 7.37 4.29
N VAL A 22 -0.02 7.87 5.18
CA VAL A 22 -1.05 8.86 4.83
C VAL A 22 -0.41 10.11 4.24
N GLU A 23 0.51 10.74 4.96
CA GLU A 23 1.12 12.00 4.56
C GLU A 23 1.77 11.89 3.18
N SER A 24 2.51 10.80 2.97
CA SER A 24 3.15 10.56 1.68
C SER A 24 2.15 10.19 0.57
N THR A 25 1.06 9.50 0.89
CA THR A 25 -0.05 9.24 -0.05
C THR A 25 -0.66 10.55 -0.53
N ILE A 26 -1.00 11.45 0.40
CA ILE A 26 -1.57 12.77 0.09
C ILE A 26 -0.60 13.58 -0.77
N ALA A 27 0.67 13.68 -0.37
CA ALA A 27 1.67 14.41 -1.14
C ALA A 27 1.89 13.81 -2.55
N ALA A 28 1.86 12.48 -2.68
CA ALA A 28 1.92 11.83 -3.98
C ALA A 28 0.69 12.17 -4.83
N PHE A 29 -0.51 12.21 -4.24
CA PHE A 29 -1.72 12.60 -4.95
C PHE A 29 -1.69 14.05 -5.44
N GLU A 30 -1.23 14.99 -4.62
CA GLU A 30 -1.12 16.40 -5.01
C GLU A 30 -0.21 16.59 -6.24
N ILE A 31 0.86 15.80 -6.34
CA ILE A 31 1.76 15.80 -7.50
C ILE A 31 1.10 15.18 -8.75
N LEU A 32 0.40 14.05 -8.57
CA LEU A 32 -0.14 13.27 -9.68
C LEU A 32 -1.44 13.83 -10.25
N SER A 33 -2.23 14.49 -9.40
CA SER A 33 -3.57 14.99 -9.72
C SER A 33 -3.59 15.88 -10.99
N PRO A 34 -2.75 16.93 -11.12
CA PRO A 34 -2.70 17.75 -12.33
C PRO A 34 -2.36 16.95 -13.60
N TRP A 35 -1.52 15.92 -13.47
CA TRP A 35 -1.07 15.11 -14.61
C TRP A 35 -2.15 14.14 -15.08
N CYS A 36 -2.95 13.62 -14.16
CA CYS A 36 -4.08 12.77 -14.51
C CYS A 36 -5.20 13.55 -15.24
N MET A 37 -5.39 14.81 -14.88
CA MET A 37 -6.42 15.68 -15.48
C MET A 37 -6.00 16.35 -16.79
N LEU A 38 -4.76 16.11 -17.22
CA LEU A 38 -4.19 16.78 -18.37
C LEU A 38 -5.01 16.52 -19.64
N GLN A 39 -5.62 17.59 -20.17
CA GLN A 39 -6.36 17.60 -21.42
C GLN A 39 -5.42 18.07 -22.54
N SER A 40 -4.59 17.16 -23.05
CA SER A 40 -3.64 17.50 -24.12
C SER A 40 -3.69 16.48 -25.24
N ARG A 41 -3.58 16.98 -26.47
CA ARG A 41 -3.49 16.16 -27.69
C ARG A 41 -2.04 15.75 -28.01
N SER A 42 -1.06 16.26 -27.27
CA SER A 42 0.33 15.91 -27.50
C SER A 42 0.64 14.50 -27.01
N GLU A 43 1.47 13.78 -27.76
CA GLU A 43 1.87 12.42 -27.41
C GLU A 43 2.60 12.36 -26.06
N ALA A 44 3.47 13.34 -25.78
CA ALA A 44 4.19 13.41 -24.52
C ALA A 44 3.24 13.58 -23.33
N ALA A 45 2.26 14.49 -23.42
CA ALA A 45 1.27 14.68 -22.37
C ALA A 45 0.39 13.44 -22.15
N ARG A 46 0.03 12.74 -23.24
CA ARG A 46 -0.68 11.45 -23.16
C ARG A 46 0.12 10.42 -22.37
N LEU A 47 1.43 10.35 -22.57
CA LEU A 47 2.30 9.42 -21.86
C LEU A 47 2.49 9.80 -20.39
N ILE A 48 2.63 11.09 -20.08
CA ILE A 48 2.64 11.60 -18.70
C ILE A 48 1.35 11.18 -18.00
N LYS A 49 0.21 11.41 -18.64
CA LYS A 49 -1.10 11.00 -18.11
C LYS A 49 -1.13 9.49 -17.83
N ILE A 50 -0.69 8.65 -18.77
CA ILE A 50 -0.62 7.19 -18.58
C ILE A 50 0.25 6.80 -17.38
N GLN A 51 1.42 7.44 -17.21
CA GLN A 51 2.29 7.19 -16.06
C GLN A 51 1.62 7.63 -14.76
N ALA A 52 0.98 8.80 -14.74
CA ALA A 52 0.27 9.31 -13.58
C ALA A 52 -0.90 8.41 -13.17
N HIS A 53 -1.64 7.85 -14.13
CA HIS A 53 -2.70 6.86 -13.85
C HIS A 53 -2.11 5.56 -13.28
N SER A 54 -0.95 5.12 -13.79
CA SER A 54 -0.25 3.95 -13.24
C SER A 54 0.14 4.16 -11.78
N TYR A 55 0.59 5.38 -11.42
CA TYR A 55 0.86 5.75 -10.03
C TYR A 55 -0.41 5.78 -9.17
N ALA A 56 -1.49 6.42 -9.65
CA ALA A 56 -2.75 6.47 -8.92
C ALA A 56 -3.29 5.07 -8.62
N LYS A 57 -3.19 4.14 -9.57
CA LYS A 57 -3.53 2.72 -9.38
C LYS A 57 -2.66 2.06 -8.31
N ALA A 58 -1.35 2.32 -8.32
CA ALA A 58 -0.45 1.79 -7.32
C ALA A 58 -0.78 2.31 -5.92
N ILE A 59 -1.23 3.55 -5.78
CA ILE A 59 -1.74 4.08 -4.50
C ILE A 59 -3.06 3.40 -4.12
N ASN A 60 -3.96 3.16 -5.07
CA ASN A 60 -5.18 2.39 -4.77
C ASN A 60 -4.86 1.03 -4.15
N LEU A 61 -3.84 0.34 -4.68
CA LEU A 61 -3.39 -0.94 -4.13
C LEU A 61 -2.87 -0.81 -2.69
N THR A 62 -2.21 0.30 -2.31
CA THR A 62 -1.79 0.52 -0.91
C THR A 62 -3.00 0.76 0.00
N ILE A 63 -4.03 1.48 -0.49
CA ILE A 63 -5.29 1.68 0.24
C ILE A 63 -6.01 0.35 0.44
N THR A 64 -6.15 -0.47 -0.61
CA THR A 64 -6.76 -1.81 -0.50
C THR A 64 -5.99 -2.71 0.46
N ALA A 65 -4.65 -2.68 0.40
CA ALA A 65 -3.85 -3.40 1.39
C ALA A 65 -4.12 -2.90 2.81
N ALA A 66 -4.19 -1.58 3.04
CA ALA A 66 -4.53 -1.04 4.35
C ALA A 66 -5.93 -1.47 4.84
N GLN A 67 -6.91 -1.58 3.95
CA GLN A 67 -8.24 -2.13 4.27
C GLN A 67 -8.18 -3.60 4.67
N ASP A 68 -7.37 -4.42 4.00
CA ASP A 68 -7.12 -5.81 4.45
C ASP A 68 -6.47 -5.82 5.85
N GLY A 69 -5.57 -4.87 6.15
CA GLY A 69 -4.97 -4.70 7.48
C GLY A 69 -6.00 -4.36 8.56
N TYR A 70 -6.92 -3.45 8.25
CA TYR A 70 -8.07 -3.15 9.11
C TYR A 70 -8.92 -4.40 9.37
N ASN A 71 -9.28 -5.15 8.33
CA ASN A 71 -10.10 -6.35 8.46
C ASN A 71 -9.43 -7.41 9.35
N ILE A 72 -8.11 -7.58 9.25
CA ILE A 72 -7.36 -8.46 10.17
C ILE A 72 -7.51 -8.00 11.61
N THR A 73 -7.32 -6.70 11.88
CA THR A 73 -7.44 -6.19 13.25
C THR A 73 -8.84 -6.40 13.82
N GLN A 74 -9.89 -6.24 13.00
CA GLN A 74 -11.26 -6.53 13.40
C GLN A 74 -11.47 -8.01 13.71
N ASP A 75 -11.01 -8.90 12.83
CA ASP A 75 -11.18 -10.34 12.99
C ASP A 75 -10.40 -10.88 14.19
N VAL A 76 -9.18 -10.38 14.44
CA VAL A 76 -8.40 -10.73 15.64
C VAL A 76 -9.15 -10.31 16.90
N LEU A 77 -9.62 -9.05 16.99
CA LEU A 77 -10.31 -8.56 18.18
C LEU A 77 -11.64 -9.29 18.41
N ARG A 78 -12.38 -9.57 17.32
CA ARG A 78 -13.61 -10.36 17.38
C ARG A 78 -13.34 -11.80 17.80
N TYR A 79 -12.27 -12.41 17.28
CA TYR A 79 -11.81 -13.72 17.69
C TYR A 79 -11.52 -13.74 19.19
N VAL A 80 -10.76 -12.78 19.73
CA VAL A 80 -10.47 -12.69 21.18
C VAL A 80 -11.74 -12.64 22.01
N GLN A 81 -12.72 -11.82 21.61
CA GLN A 81 -13.97 -11.64 22.35
C GLN A 81 -14.86 -12.88 22.33
N LEU A 82 -14.96 -13.56 21.19
CA LEU A 82 -15.94 -14.63 20.96
C LEU A 82 -15.36 -16.04 21.06
N SER A 83 -14.03 -16.19 21.05
CA SER A 83 -13.36 -17.49 21.05
C SER A 83 -13.68 -18.44 22.20
N PRO A 84 -14.07 -18.01 23.43
CA PRO A 84 -14.57 -18.95 24.45
C PRO A 84 -15.83 -19.70 24.01
N SER A 85 -16.60 -19.12 23.09
CA SER A 85 -17.88 -19.67 22.58
C SER A 85 -17.75 -20.39 21.24
N PHE A 86 -16.56 -20.38 20.62
CA PHE A 86 -16.36 -21.00 19.31
C PHE A 86 -16.04 -22.49 19.43
N ASP A 87 -16.62 -23.27 18.53
CA ASP A 87 -16.13 -24.61 18.22
C ASP A 87 -14.83 -24.53 17.40
N GLU A 88 -14.20 -25.67 17.17
CA GLU A 88 -12.95 -25.76 16.41
C GLU A 88 -13.10 -25.29 14.96
N THR A 89 -14.22 -25.63 14.32
CA THR A 89 -14.54 -25.24 12.94
C THR A 89 -14.57 -23.72 12.79
N ARG A 90 -15.27 -23.01 13.67
CA ARG A 90 -15.34 -21.54 13.66
C ARG A 90 -13.97 -20.93 13.92
N ARG A 91 -13.20 -21.47 14.88
CA ARG A 91 -11.83 -20.98 15.12
C ARG A 91 -10.95 -21.12 13.88
N HIS A 92 -11.06 -22.25 13.17
CA HIS A 92 -10.33 -22.48 11.94
C HIS A 92 -10.78 -21.53 10.81
N GLU A 93 -12.08 -21.24 10.69
CA GLU A 93 -12.61 -20.31 9.70
C GLU A 93 -12.08 -18.88 9.91
N TYR A 94 -12.11 -18.36 11.15
CA TYR A 94 -11.52 -17.05 11.46
C TYR A 94 -10.03 -17.02 11.11
N TRP A 95 -9.28 -18.06 11.48
CA TRP A 95 -7.87 -18.16 11.14
C TRP A 95 -7.63 -18.12 9.63
N LYS A 96 -8.39 -18.92 8.87
CA LYS A 96 -8.31 -18.94 7.41
C LYS A 96 -8.63 -17.57 6.80
N ASN A 97 -9.60 -16.85 7.33
CA ASN A 97 -9.93 -15.50 6.87
C ASN A 97 -8.78 -14.52 7.13
N MET A 98 -8.21 -14.51 8.34
CA MET A 98 -7.05 -13.67 8.69
C MET A 98 -5.84 -13.94 7.79
N VAL A 99 -5.52 -15.21 7.53
CA VAL A 99 -4.48 -15.60 6.55
C VAL A 99 -4.82 -15.07 5.16
N GLY A 100 -6.09 -15.21 4.74
CA GLY A 100 -6.56 -14.71 3.45
C GLY A 100 -6.39 -13.20 3.29
N TYR A 101 -6.71 -12.41 4.32
CA TYR A 101 -6.44 -10.97 4.33
C TYR A 101 -4.93 -10.68 4.28
N ALA A 102 -4.12 -11.44 5.02
CA ALA A 102 -2.66 -11.22 5.06
C ALA A 102 -1.99 -11.43 3.71
N VAL A 103 -2.37 -12.51 3.01
CA VAL A 103 -1.87 -12.80 1.66
C VAL A 103 -2.29 -11.70 0.68
N ARG A 104 -3.57 -11.30 0.66
CA ARG A 104 -4.04 -10.24 -0.27
C ARG A 104 -3.41 -8.88 0.03
N GLY A 105 -3.32 -8.50 1.30
CA GLY A 105 -2.69 -7.26 1.73
C GLY A 105 -1.23 -7.19 1.27
N ARG A 106 -0.48 -8.29 1.46
CA ARG A 106 0.91 -8.40 0.97
C ARG A 106 0.99 -8.31 -0.55
N GLU A 107 0.18 -9.08 -1.28
CA GLU A 107 0.19 -9.06 -2.74
C GLU A 107 -0.08 -7.67 -3.30
N ASN A 108 -1.05 -6.96 -2.74
CA ASN A 108 -1.38 -5.59 -3.13
C ASN A 108 -0.25 -4.62 -2.81
N ALA A 109 0.34 -4.69 -1.62
CA ALA A 109 1.47 -3.84 -1.23
C ALA A 109 2.70 -4.09 -2.12
N VAL A 110 3.02 -5.35 -2.44
CA VAL A 110 4.14 -5.72 -3.33
C VAL A 110 3.89 -5.25 -4.76
N LYS A 111 2.67 -5.43 -5.28
CA LYS A 111 2.28 -4.92 -6.61
C LYS A 111 2.44 -3.40 -6.66
N ALA A 112 1.95 -2.67 -5.65
CA ALA A 112 2.13 -1.22 -5.53
C ALA A 112 3.61 -0.84 -5.57
N GLN A 113 4.44 -1.43 -4.70
CA GLN A 113 5.87 -1.17 -4.64
C GLN A 113 6.57 -1.38 -5.99
N ASN A 114 6.24 -2.46 -6.70
CA ASN A 114 6.84 -2.75 -7.99
C ASN A 114 6.46 -1.72 -9.05
N GLU A 115 5.21 -1.27 -9.09
CA GLU A 115 4.77 -0.20 -9.98
C GLU A 115 5.54 1.10 -9.67
N PHE A 116 5.64 1.50 -8.40
CA PHE A 116 6.39 2.69 -7.99
C PHE A 116 7.87 2.61 -8.38
N ARG A 117 8.55 1.51 -8.09
CA ARG A 117 9.96 1.31 -8.47
C ARG A 117 10.18 1.41 -9.98
N ASN A 118 9.30 0.78 -10.76
CA ASN A 118 9.40 0.81 -12.22
C ASN A 118 9.23 2.23 -12.74
N LEU A 119 8.28 2.99 -12.20
CA LEU A 119 7.98 4.35 -12.63
C LEU A 119 9.09 5.33 -12.23
N ILE A 120 9.60 5.28 -10.99
CA ILE A 120 10.73 6.12 -10.53
C ILE A 120 11.97 5.84 -11.38
N ARG A 121 12.25 4.57 -11.68
CA ARG A 121 13.39 4.20 -12.54
C ARG A 121 13.27 4.81 -13.94
N ASN A 122 12.06 4.79 -14.52
CA ASN A 122 11.82 5.39 -15.83
C ASN A 122 11.94 6.92 -15.77
N ALA A 123 11.31 7.57 -14.78
CA ALA A 123 11.38 9.02 -14.61
C ALA A 123 12.83 9.54 -14.46
N LYS A 124 13.67 8.83 -13.69
CA LYS A 124 15.10 9.15 -13.58
C LYS A 124 15.86 8.98 -14.90
N LYS A 125 15.58 7.90 -15.63
CA LYS A 125 16.18 7.66 -16.93
C LYS A 125 15.85 8.81 -17.87
N ASP A 126 14.59 9.22 -17.91
CA ASP A 126 14.11 10.26 -18.81
C ASP A 126 14.68 11.63 -18.42
N ALA A 127 14.70 11.97 -17.13
CA ALA A 127 15.30 13.21 -16.63
C ALA A 127 16.78 13.35 -17.01
N ASN A 128 17.56 12.28 -16.90
CA ASN A 128 18.98 12.29 -17.26
C ASN A 128 19.22 12.52 -18.76
N THR A 129 18.28 12.11 -19.61
CA THR A 129 18.40 12.26 -21.06
C THR A 129 17.93 13.62 -21.58
N SER A 130 17.12 14.34 -20.79
CA SER A 130 16.51 15.61 -21.19
C SER A 130 17.26 16.86 -20.72
N CYS A 131 18.22 16.71 -19.79
CA CYS A 131 19.03 17.79 -19.22
C CYS A 131 19.79 18.66 -20.23
N GLU A 132 19.96 18.21 -21.48
CA GLU A 132 20.70 18.97 -22.49
C GLU A 132 19.90 20.13 -23.12
N ASN A 133 18.57 20.21 -22.92
CA ASN A 133 17.70 21.10 -23.71
C ASN A 133 16.62 21.88 -22.94
N VAL A 134 16.60 21.87 -21.60
CA VAL A 134 15.48 22.42 -20.79
C VAL A 134 15.99 23.46 -19.78
N GLY A 135 15.21 24.51 -19.54
CA GLY A 135 15.48 25.52 -18.51
C GLY A 135 15.61 24.91 -17.10
N CYS A 136 16.45 25.51 -16.25
CA CYS A 136 16.78 24.98 -14.92
C CYS A 136 15.54 24.84 -14.00
N THR A 137 14.53 25.70 -14.15
CA THR A 137 13.41 25.83 -13.19
C THR A 137 12.44 24.66 -13.20
N GLU A 138 12.03 24.18 -14.38
CA GLU A 138 11.08 23.08 -14.55
C GLU A 138 11.73 21.73 -14.21
N LEU A 139 13.02 21.61 -14.53
CA LEU A 139 13.81 20.44 -14.16
C LEU A 139 13.95 20.32 -12.64
N ASP A 140 14.13 21.44 -11.94
CA ASP A 140 14.21 21.45 -10.47
C ASP A 140 12.87 21.12 -9.81
N ALA A 141 11.75 21.55 -10.41
CA ALA A 141 10.42 21.13 -9.97
C ALA A 141 10.23 19.62 -10.13
N LEU A 142 10.55 19.04 -11.30
CA LEU A 142 10.45 17.59 -11.49
C LEU A 142 11.35 16.82 -10.52
N LYS A 143 12.59 17.27 -10.29
CA LYS A 143 13.50 16.62 -9.33
C LYS A 143 12.92 16.61 -7.91
N ARG A 144 12.26 17.70 -7.50
CA ARG A 144 11.57 17.77 -6.20
C ARG A 144 10.40 16.79 -6.15
N ASP A 145 9.59 16.71 -7.20
CA ASP A 145 8.45 15.80 -7.25
C ASP A 145 8.91 14.33 -7.24
N ILE A 146 9.98 14.00 -7.96
CA ILE A 146 10.61 12.67 -7.92
C ILE A 146 11.02 12.31 -6.49
N LYS A 147 11.64 13.23 -5.73
CA LYS A 147 12.02 12.97 -4.34
C LYS A 147 10.82 12.69 -3.45
N THR A 148 9.70 13.38 -3.67
CA THR A 148 8.45 13.12 -2.93
C THR A 148 7.91 11.72 -3.24
N LEU A 149 7.92 11.32 -4.50
CA LEU A 149 7.51 9.97 -4.92
C LEU A 149 8.47 8.88 -4.40
N GLU A 150 9.76 9.17 -4.27
CA GLU A 150 10.73 8.28 -3.62
C GLU A 150 10.41 8.08 -2.14
N LYS A 151 10.14 9.17 -1.41
CA LYS A 151 9.73 9.10 0.00
C LYS A 151 8.47 8.25 0.17
N PHE A 152 7.50 8.40 -0.73
CA PHE A 152 6.32 7.54 -0.75
C PHE A 152 6.69 6.06 -0.96
N ASN A 153 7.53 5.77 -1.96
CA ASN A 153 8.00 4.41 -2.22
C ASN A 153 8.74 3.78 -1.02
N ASP A 154 9.49 4.56 -0.26
CA ASP A 154 10.14 4.09 0.96
C ASP A 154 9.12 3.70 2.04
N ASN A 155 8.08 4.51 2.22
CA ASN A 155 6.97 4.18 3.12
C ASN A 155 6.21 2.92 2.67
N VAL A 156 5.93 2.77 1.36
CA VAL A 156 5.35 1.53 0.82
C VAL A 156 6.28 0.34 1.03
N SER A 157 7.59 0.54 0.94
CA SER A 157 8.57 -0.52 1.19
C SER A 157 8.57 -0.99 2.64
N ALA A 158 8.47 -0.08 3.59
CA ALA A 158 8.27 -0.41 5.01
C ALA A 158 6.92 -1.13 5.23
N PHE A 159 5.87 -0.71 4.53
CA PHE A 159 4.56 -1.34 4.60
C PHE A 159 4.57 -2.78 4.05
N VAL A 160 5.25 -3.03 2.93
CA VAL A 160 5.50 -4.38 2.39
C VAL A 160 6.28 -5.24 3.38
N ALA A 161 7.32 -4.69 4.01
CA ALA A 161 8.10 -5.43 4.99
C ALA A 161 7.24 -5.90 6.16
N TRP A 162 6.33 -5.04 6.64
CA TRP A 162 5.36 -5.41 7.68
C TRP A 162 4.44 -6.55 7.23
N TRP A 163 3.88 -6.49 6.02
CA TRP A 163 3.07 -7.58 5.46
C TRP A 163 3.80 -8.91 5.35
N ASN A 164 5.08 -8.87 4.97
CA ASN A 164 5.91 -10.08 4.89
C ASN A 164 6.09 -10.72 6.27
N VAL A 165 6.33 -9.92 7.32
CA VAL A 165 6.44 -10.43 8.69
C VAL A 165 5.12 -11.07 9.12
N LEU A 166 4.01 -10.37 8.88
CA LEU A 166 2.68 -10.85 9.26
C LEU A 166 2.31 -12.17 8.55
N GLU A 167 2.56 -12.28 7.25
CA GLU A 167 2.31 -13.53 6.49
C GLU A 167 3.19 -14.69 6.99
N LEU A 168 4.49 -14.44 7.23
CA LEU A 168 5.40 -15.45 7.77
C LEU A 168 4.93 -15.97 9.13
N ASP A 169 4.49 -15.06 9.99
CA ASP A 169 3.95 -15.39 11.31
C ASP A 169 2.69 -16.27 11.19
N TYR A 170 1.74 -15.88 10.34
CA TYR A 170 0.53 -16.66 10.10
C TYR A 170 0.84 -18.05 9.51
N ASN A 171 1.73 -18.15 8.53
CA ASN A 171 2.12 -19.41 7.90
C ASN A 171 2.88 -20.34 8.87
N ALA A 172 3.77 -19.78 9.69
CA ALA A 172 4.50 -20.53 10.70
C ALA A 172 3.52 -21.17 11.71
N GLN A 173 2.48 -20.44 12.11
CA GLN A 173 1.46 -20.97 13.00
C GLN A 173 0.56 -22.02 12.35
N GLN A 174 0.21 -21.83 11.08
CA GLN A 174 -0.56 -22.83 10.34
C GLN A 174 0.21 -24.16 10.25
N THR A 175 1.52 -24.11 10.06
CA THR A 175 2.37 -25.32 9.98
C THR A 175 2.54 -25.99 11.34
N ARG A 176 2.54 -25.21 12.43
CA ARG A 176 2.66 -25.70 13.82
C ARG A 176 1.34 -26.23 14.41
N SER A 177 0.24 -26.28 13.65
CA SER A 177 -1.12 -26.42 14.18
C SER A 177 -1.51 -27.85 14.64
N SER A 178 -0.83 -28.38 15.65
CA SER A 178 -1.39 -29.43 16.51
C SER A 178 -2.21 -28.87 17.70
N SER A 179 -2.25 -27.55 17.94
CA SER A 179 -3.25 -26.96 18.85
C SER A 179 -3.57 -25.48 18.57
N LEU A 180 -4.71 -25.19 17.93
CA LEU A 180 -5.33 -23.85 17.90
C LEU A 180 -5.55 -23.28 19.32
N GLN A 181 -5.59 -24.17 20.32
CA GLN A 181 -5.78 -23.87 21.74
C GLN A 181 -4.63 -23.05 22.36
N THR A 182 -3.39 -23.26 21.92
CA THR A 182 -2.23 -22.48 22.43
C THR A 182 -2.30 -21.02 21.96
N ASN A 183 -2.79 -20.80 20.74
CA ASN A 183 -2.92 -19.46 20.15
C ASN A 183 -4.03 -18.64 20.80
N TYR A 184 -5.11 -19.30 21.22
CA TYR A 184 -6.20 -18.66 21.95
C TYR A 184 -5.73 -17.94 23.23
N ASN A 185 -4.86 -18.56 24.02
CA ASN A 185 -4.36 -17.95 25.26
C ASN A 185 -3.50 -16.71 24.99
N TYR A 186 -2.73 -16.70 23.90
CA TYR A 186 -1.88 -15.56 23.53
C TYR A 186 -2.69 -14.35 23.09
N TYR A 187 -3.66 -14.53 22.19
CA TYR A 187 -4.48 -13.40 21.72
C TYR A 187 -5.31 -12.76 22.85
N ARG A 188 -5.51 -13.46 23.97
CA ARG A 188 -6.16 -12.93 25.18
C ARG A 188 -5.22 -12.16 26.10
N ASP A 189 -3.91 -12.16 25.85
CA ASP A 189 -2.99 -11.31 26.58
C ASP A 189 -3.38 -9.84 26.40
N ALA A 190 -3.62 -9.15 27.52
CA ALA A 190 -4.15 -7.80 27.51
C ALA A 190 -3.24 -6.81 26.76
N SER A 191 -1.92 -7.02 26.77
CA SER A 191 -0.98 -6.18 26.03
C SER A 191 -1.09 -6.41 24.52
N VAL A 192 -1.32 -7.66 24.10
CA VAL A 192 -1.53 -8.04 22.70
C VAL A 192 -2.83 -7.46 22.18
N VAL A 193 -3.94 -7.61 22.94
CA VAL A 193 -5.24 -7.02 22.59
C VAL A 193 -5.11 -5.51 22.42
N LYS A 194 -4.49 -4.82 23.38
CA LYS A 194 -4.27 -3.37 23.32
C LYS A 194 -3.46 -2.94 22.10
N ASN A 195 -2.49 -3.72 21.67
CA ASN A 195 -1.71 -3.43 20.47
C ASN A 195 -2.56 -3.58 19.19
N TRP A 196 -3.41 -4.60 19.12
CA TRP A 196 -4.36 -4.78 18.03
C TRP A 196 -5.42 -3.68 17.98
N GLU A 197 -5.92 -3.21 19.14
CA GLU A 197 -6.83 -2.06 19.24
C GLU A 197 -6.17 -0.79 18.69
N LYS A 198 -4.95 -0.47 19.14
CA LYS A 198 -4.18 0.66 18.61
C LYS A 198 -3.94 0.55 17.11
N LEU A 199 -3.60 -0.65 16.62
CA LEU A 199 -3.36 -0.85 15.19
C LEU A 199 -4.65 -0.66 14.40
N LYS A 200 -5.79 -1.14 14.91
CA LYS A 200 -7.12 -0.89 14.33
C LYS A 200 -7.40 0.60 14.23
N GLU A 201 -7.19 1.36 15.31
CA GLU A 201 -7.37 2.82 15.32
C GLU A 201 -6.53 3.50 14.24
N LYS A 202 -5.24 3.13 14.11
CA LYS A 202 -4.38 3.68 13.05
C LYS A 202 -4.87 3.34 11.63
N TYR A 203 -5.45 2.16 11.43
CA TYR A 203 -6.04 1.81 10.13
C TYR A 203 -7.34 2.56 9.86
N VAL A 204 -8.16 2.82 10.88
CA VAL A 204 -9.37 3.66 10.74
C VAL A 204 -8.95 5.08 10.36
N ASP A 205 -8.00 5.67 11.08
CA ASP A 205 -7.44 7.00 10.79
C ASP A 205 -6.91 7.08 9.35
N TYR A 206 -6.14 6.06 8.91
CA TYR A 206 -5.64 5.99 7.54
C TYR A 206 -6.77 5.83 6.52
N THR A 207 -7.59 4.78 6.61
CA THR A 207 -8.50 4.38 5.53
C THR A 207 -9.82 5.14 5.52
N CYS A 208 -10.38 5.47 6.69
CA CYS A 208 -11.73 6.00 6.82
C CYS A 208 -11.76 7.50 7.09
N GLU A 209 -10.73 8.06 7.74
CA GLU A 209 -10.70 9.48 8.06
C GLU A 209 -9.88 10.22 7.01
N LYS A 210 -8.55 10.10 7.03
CA LYS A 210 -7.67 10.98 6.26
C LYS A 210 -7.73 10.73 4.75
N ILE A 211 -7.63 9.48 4.32
CA ILE A 211 -7.67 9.15 2.88
C ILE A 211 -9.05 9.37 2.30
N GLN A 212 -10.11 9.02 3.03
CA GLN A 212 -11.48 9.22 2.56
C GLN A 212 -11.82 10.72 2.48
N GLU A 213 -11.46 11.52 3.49
CA GLU A 213 -11.62 12.98 3.47
C GLU A 213 -10.88 13.62 2.29
N PHE A 214 -9.66 13.16 2.01
CA PHE A 214 -8.91 13.61 0.83
C PHE A 214 -9.65 13.27 -0.47
N ILE A 215 -10.14 12.03 -0.62
CA ILE A 215 -10.89 11.59 -1.80
C ILE A 215 -12.20 12.37 -1.95
N ASP A 216 -12.92 12.61 -0.86
CA ASP A 216 -14.18 13.34 -0.86
C ASP A 216 -13.98 14.82 -1.23
N SER A 217 -12.85 15.39 -0.83
CA SER A 217 -12.44 16.75 -1.20
C SER A 217 -11.93 16.87 -2.64
N ASN A 218 -11.59 15.76 -3.29
CA ASN A 218 -11.01 15.71 -4.64
C ASN A 218 -11.75 14.64 -5.50
N PRO A 219 -13.04 14.82 -5.81
CA PRO A 219 -13.90 13.79 -6.42
C PRO A 219 -13.45 13.34 -7.81
N GLU A 220 -12.78 14.19 -8.57
CA GLU A 220 -12.15 13.85 -9.84
C GLU A 220 -11.05 12.79 -9.69
N PHE A 221 -10.44 12.72 -8.51
CA PHE A 221 -9.47 11.69 -8.18
C PHE A 221 -10.11 10.32 -8.03
N LEU A 222 -11.31 10.26 -7.44
CA LEU A 222 -12.09 9.04 -7.37
C LEU A 222 -12.41 8.48 -8.76
N ALA A 223 -12.62 9.35 -9.76
CA ALA A 223 -12.81 8.93 -11.14
C ALA A 223 -11.53 8.25 -11.67
N ILE A 224 -10.36 8.83 -11.44
CA ILE A 224 -9.06 8.26 -11.85
C ILE A 224 -8.81 6.90 -11.17
N LEU A 225 -9.12 6.77 -9.89
CA LEU A 225 -8.98 5.51 -9.15
C LEU A 225 -9.94 4.41 -9.64
N ARG A 226 -11.10 4.80 -10.19
CA ARG A 226 -12.15 3.89 -10.67
C ARG A 226 -12.09 3.60 -12.16
N GLU A 227 -11.26 4.31 -12.93
CA GLU A 227 -11.13 4.07 -14.36
C GLU A 227 -10.71 2.60 -14.58
N PRO A 228 -11.55 1.77 -15.22
CA PRO A 228 -11.19 0.39 -15.51
C PRO A 228 -9.96 0.41 -16.42
N GLU A 229 -9.09 -0.59 -16.28
CA GLU A 229 -8.01 -0.78 -17.23
C GLU A 229 -8.64 -0.90 -18.62
N SER A 230 -8.55 0.16 -19.41
CA SER A 230 -8.96 0.07 -20.80
C SER A 230 -8.03 -0.97 -21.44
N GLU A 231 -8.56 -2.17 -21.69
CA GLU A 231 -7.85 -3.35 -22.22
C GLU A 231 -7.18 -3.11 -23.59
N GLY A 232 -7.23 -1.89 -24.14
CA GLY A 232 -6.88 -1.57 -25.53
C GLY A 232 -5.48 -1.04 -25.79
N LEU A 233 -4.63 -0.78 -24.78
CA LEU A 233 -3.21 -0.48 -25.05
C LEU A 233 -2.40 -1.77 -24.99
N GLU A 234 -2.55 -2.59 -26.03
CA GLU A 234 -1.59 -3.63 -26.35
C GLU A 234 -0.18 -3.07 -26.15
N ARG A 235 0.63 -3.81 -25.38
CA ARG A 235 2.05 -3.53 -25.15
C ARG A 235 2.83 -3.66 -26.47
N LYS A 236 2.59 -2.78 -27.45
CA LYS A 236 3.58 -2.51 -28.49
C LYS A 236 4.83 -2.04 -27.76
N LYS A 237 5.91 -2.82 -27.91
CA LYS A 237 7.22 -2.66 -27.27
C LYS A 237 7.51 -1.18 -27.01
N ARG A 238 7.44 -0.76 -25.73
CA ARG A 238 7.70 0.62 -25.30
C ARG A 238 9.07 1.04 -25.82
N THR A 239 9.09 1.89 -26.83
CA THR A 239 10.29 2.67 -27.18
C THR A 239 10.61 3.57 -25.98
N PRO A 240 11.89 3.71 -25.58
CA PRO A 240 12.28 4.65 -24.52
C PRO A 240 11.81 6.05 -24.90
N PHE A 241 11.02 6.68 -24.04
CA PHE A 241 10.47 8.00 -24.32
C PHE A 241 11.34 9.06 -23.68
N TYR A 242 11.82 10.00 -24.48
CA TYR A 242 12.59 11.14 -24.00
C TYR A 242 11.61 12.26 -23.64
N PHE A 243 11.58 12.67 -22.37
CA PHE A 243 10.75 13.80 -21.92
C PHE A 243 11.24 15.10 -22.56
N ARG A 244 10.58 15.61 -23.61
CA ARG A 244 10.67 17.04 -23.93
C ARG A 244 9.66 17.76 -23.07
N PHE A 245 10.13 18.54 -22.09
CA PHE A 245 9.28 19.37 -21.26
C PHE A 245 8.61 20.45 -22.12
N PHE A 246 7.32 20.67 -21.88
CA PHE A 246 6.58 21.79 -22.43
C PHE A 246 6.62 22.93 -21.43
N THR A 247 7.08 24.11 -21.86
CA THR A 247 6.84 25.37 -21.17
C THR A 247 5.36 25.73 -21.36
N TYR A 248 4.57 25.68 -20.29
CA TYR A 248 3.26 26.32 -20.28
C TYR A 248 3.51 27.81 -20.05
N ALA A 249 3.26 28.61 -21.09
CA ALA A 249 3.19 30.07 -21.03
C ALA A 249 1.76 30.51 -20.70
#